data_AF-A0A257XPL9-F1
#
_entry.id   AF-A0A257XPL9-F1
#
_cell.length_a   1.000
_cell.length_b   1.000
_cell.length_c   1.000
_cell.angle_alpha   90.00
_cell.angle_beta   90.00
_cell.angle_gamma   90.00
#
_symmetry.space_group_name_H-M   'P 1'
#
loop_
_entity.id
_entity.type
_entity.pdbx_description
1 polymer ?
#
loop_
_entity_poly.entity_id
_entity_poly.type
_entity_poly.pdbx_seq_one_letter_code
_entity_poly.pdbx_strand_id
1 'polypeptide(L)' 'QLRTQTGIRSVGLTGGVFQNRVLAETAIGLLERAGFSTHLPQRVPVNDAGLSFGQVIEFLHQ' A
#
# COMPACT_ATOMS: atom_id res chain seq x y z
N GLN A 1 7.00 4.89 -15.52
CA GLN A 1 8.10 4.08 -16.09
C GLN A 1 8.32 2.78 -15.31
N LEU A 2 8.32 2.76 -13.97
CA LEU A 2 8.56 1.56 -13.16
C LEU A 2 7.68 0.34 -13.53
N ARG A 3 6.35 0.53 -13.68
CA ARG A 3 5.44 -0.55 -14.09
C ARG A 3 5.90 -1.28 -15.37
N THR A 4 6.34 -0.53 -16.37
CA THR A 4 6.77 -1.12 -17.65
C THR A 4 8.08 -1.90 -17.49
N GLN A 5 8.95 -1.47 -16.58
CA GLN A 5 10.23 -2.11 -16.32
C GLN A 5 10.12 -3.36 -15.43
N THR A 6 9.20 -3.36 -14.46
CA THR A 6 9.08 -4.45 -13.46
C THR A 6 7.88 -5.37 -13.70
N GLY A 7 6.90 -4.95 -14.50
CA GLY A 7 5.64 -5.66 -14.66
C GLY A 7 4.71 -5.59 -13.43
N ILE A 8 5.04 -4.81 -12.40
CA ILE A 8 4.24 -4.69 -11.17
C ILE A 8 2.86 -4.09 -11.49
N ARG A 9 1.80 -4.79 -11.08
CA ARG A 9 0.40 -4.40 -11.29
C ARG A 9 -0.36 -4.05 -10.01
N SER A 10 0.21 -4.38 -8.85
CA SER A 10 -0.41 -4.15 -7.54
C SER A 10 0.36 -3.13 -6.73
N VAL A 11 -0.36 -2.27 -6.01
CA VAL A 11 0.21 -1.23 -5.15
C VAL A 11 -0.45 -1.30 -3.77
N GLY A 12 0.36 -1.46 -2.72
CA GLY A 12 -0.09 -1.33 -1.33
C GLY A 12 0.17 0.08 -0.79
N LEU A 13 -0.83 0.69 -0.15
CA LEU A 13 -0.68 1.98 0.53
C LEU A 13 -0.55 1.76 2.04
N THR A 14 0.53 2.27 2.63
CA THR A 14 0.84 2.15 4.07
C THR A 14 1.54 3.40 4.60
N GLY A 15 1.60 3.54 5.92
CA GLY A 15 2.10 4.73 6.63
C GLY A 15 0.98 5.65 7.10
N GLY A 16 1.19 6.35 8.23
CA GLY A 16 0.17 7.17 8.91
C GLY A 16 -0.51 8.23 8.04
N VAL A 17 0.14 8.69 6.96
CA VAL A 17 -0.45 9.62 5.98
C VAL A 17 -1.76 9.07 5.37
N PHE A 18 -1.84 7.76 5.12
CA PHE A 18 -3.02 7.14 4.52
C PHE A 18 -4.14 6.84 5.53
N GLN A 19 -4.01 7.29 6.78
CA GLN A 19 -5.16 7.44 7.69
C GLN A 19 -6.00 8.67 7.33
N ASN A 20 -5.42 9.64 6.60
CA ASN A 20 -6.18 10.76 6.06
C ASN A 20 -7.07 10.25 4.91
N ARG A 21 -8.38 10.29 5.13
CA ARG A 21 -9.39 9.80 4.18
C ARG A 21 -9.26 10.43 2.79
N VAL A 22 -9.08 11.75 2.70
CA VAL A 22 -9.00 12.46 1.42
C VAL A 22 -7.75 12.04 0.64
N LEU A 23 -6.60 11.93 1.33
CA LEU A 23 -5.37 11.47 0.68
C LEU A 23 -5.46 10.02 0.25
N ALA A 24 -6.02 9.13 1.09
CA ALA A 24 -6.19 7.72 0.77
C ALA A 24 -7.11 7.51 -0.44
N GLU A 25 -8.32 8.07 -0.42
CA GLU A 25 -9.29 7.94 -1.52
C GLU A 25 -8.74 8.53 -2.83
N THR A 26 -8.08 9.69 -2.76
CA THR A 26 -7.49 10.34 -3.93
C THR A 26 -6.38 9.50 -4.54
N ALA A 27 -5.45 8.99 -3.71
CA ALA A 27 -4.36 8.15 -4.17
C ALA A 27 -4.87 6.83 -4.78
N ILE A 28 -5.80 6.16 -4.10
CA ILE A 28 -6.44 4.93 -4.60
C ILE A 28 -7.08 5.18 -5.96
N GLY A 29 -7.93 6.20 -6.07
CA GLY A 29 -8.63 6.49 -7.31
C GLY A 29 -7.68 6.85 -8.46
N LEU A 30 -6.58 7.55 -8.20
CA LEU A 30 -5.57 7.85 -9.21
C LEU A 30 -4.82 6.59 -9.67
N LEU A 31 -4.45 5.70 -8.75
CA LEU A 31 -3.76 4.45 -9.05
C LEU A 31 -4.66 3.47 -9.83
N GLU A 32 -5.92 3.34 -9.43
CA GLU A 32 -6.90 2.50 -10.13
C GLU A 32 -7.18 3.02 -11.54
N ARG A 33 -7.36 4.33 -11.72
CA ARG A 33 -7.47 4.94 -13.06
C ARG A 33 -6.23 4.73 -13.93
N ALA A 34 -5.05 4.65 -13.30
CA ALA A 34 -3.82 4.30 -13.99
C ALA A 34 -3.68 2.79 -14.29
N GLY A 35 -4.63 1.95 -13.83
CA GLY A 35 -4.68 0.52 -14.10
C GLY A 35 -3.98 -0.36 -13.06
N PHE A 36 -3.73 0.14 -11.85
CA PHE A 36 -3.19 -0.67 -10.75
C PHE A 36 -4.30 -1.29 -9.90
N SER A 37 -4.06 -2.50 -9.39
CA SER A 37 -4.83 -3.05 -8.27
C SER A 37 -4.30 -2.44 -6.96
N THR A 38 -5.11 -1.65 -6.27
CA THR A 38 -4.67 -0.91 -5.08
C THR A 38 -5.18 -1.58 -3.81
N HIS A 39 -4.33 -1.69 -2.79
CA HIS A 39 -4.66 -2.33 -1.52
C HIS A 39 -4.39 -1.37 -0.35
N LEU A 40 -5.40 -1.20 0.51
CA LEU A 40 -5.28 -0.51 1.80
C LEU A 40 -5.47 -1.55 2.92
N PRO A 41 -4.55 -1.65 3.91
CA PRO A 41 -4.71 -2.56 5.04
C PRO A 41 -6.02 -2.33 5.81
N GLN A 42 -6.80 -3.40 6.00
CA GLN A 42 -8.07 -3.36 6.75
C GLN A 42 -7.99 -4.04 8.12
N ARG A 43 -7.06 -5.00 8.29
CA ARG A 43 -6.93 -5.82 9.50
C ARG A 43 -5.75 -5.41 10.39
N VAL A 44 -4.79 -4.70 9.82
CA VAL A 44 -3.59 -4.22 10.50
C VAL A 44 -3.60 -2.69 10.40
N PRO A 45 -3.26 -1.95 11.47
CA PRO A 45 -3.13 -0.51 11.39
C PRO A 45 -2.18 -0.11 10.27
N VAL A 46 -2.60 0.87 9.48
CA VAL A 46 -1.83 1.43 8.36
C VAL A 46 -0.60 2.23 8.87
N ASN A 47 -0.57 2.61 10.14
CA ASN A 47 0.50 3.40 10.76
C ASN A 47 1.49 2.52 11.55
N ASP A 48 2.36 3.17 12.34
CA ASP A 48 3.45 2.51 13.08
C ASP A 48 2.98 1.44 14.07
N ALA A 49 1.71 1.45 14.49
CA ALA A 49 1.13 0.37 15.29
C ALA A 49 1.09 -0.98 14.55
N GLY A 50 1.21 -0.97 13.21
CA GLY A 50 1.33 -2.16 12.37
C GLY A 50 2.76 -2.50 11.93
N LEU A 51 3.77 -1.70 12.31
CA LEU A 51 5.13 -1.84 11.78
C LEU A 51 5.76 -3.19 12.14
N SER A 52 5.59 -3.65 13.39
CA SER A 52 6.12 -4.93 13.86
C SER A 52 5.54 -6.12 13.09
N PHE A 53 4.29 -6.04 12.65
CA PHE A 53 3.68 -7.06 11.80
C PHE A 53 4.42 -7.17 10.45
N GLY A 54 4.70 -6.03 9.81
CA GLY A 54 5.47 -6.00 8.55
C GLY A 54 6.88 -6.59 8.71
N GLN A 55 7.56 -6.26 9.81
CA GLN A 55 8.90 -6.79 10.12
C GLN A 55 8.90 -8.31 10.27
N VAL A 56 7.90 -8.88 10.94
CA VAL A 56 7.77 -10.34 11.07
C VAL A 56 7.50 -10.99 9.72
N ILE A 57 6.61 -10.42 8.89
CA ILE A 57 6.32 -10.96 7.55
C ILE A 57 7.55 -10.93 6.66
N GLU A 58 8.29 -9.81 6.65
CA GLU A 58 9.54 -9.68 5.90
C GLU A 58 10.55 -10.75 6.32
N PHE A 59 10.80 -10.90 7.64
CA PHE A 59 11.69 -11.93 8.16
C PHE A 59 11.30 -13.36 7.72
N LEU A 60 10.00 -13.64 7.60
CA LEU A 60 9.49 -14.95 7.20
C LEU A 60 9.52 -15.22 5.68
N HIS A 61 9.65 -14.18 4.84
CA HIS A 61 9.59 -14.29 3.37
C HIS A 61 10.90 -13.89 2.67
N GLN A 62 11.95 -13.59 3.44
CA GLN A 62 13.34 -13.61 2.97
C GLN A 62 13.82 -15.04 2.75
#